data_AF-A0A524KNJ6-F1
#
_entry.id   AF-A0A524KNJ6-F1
#
_cell.length_a   1.000
_cell.length_b   1.000
_cell.length_c   1.000
_cell.angle_alpha   90.00
_cell.angle_beta   90.00
_cell.angle_gamma   90.00
#
_symmetry.space_group_name_H-M   'P 1'
#
loop_
_entity.id
_entity.type
_entity.pdbx_description
1 polymer ?
#
loop_
_entity_poly.entity_id
_entity_poly.type
_entity_poly.pdbx_seq_one_letter_code
_entity_poly.pdbx_strand_id
1 'polypeptide(L)' 'MTKHGENTVVLITRAGMGHADPELQVRLIQTWLKVVEANGHLPEVVCFYADGVKLAVGDSPVLEELRRWEAVGVHLILCK' A
#
# COMPACT_ATOMS: atom_id res chain seq x y z
N MET A 1 -12.32 -16.92 13.36
CA MET A 1 -11.02 -16.42 13.85
C MET A 1 -10.11 -16.26 12.64
N THR A 2 -10.17 -15.12 11.97
CA THR A 2 -9.26 -14.80 10.86
C THR A 2 -7.88 -14.55 11.44
N LYS A 3 -6.90 -15.38 11.06
CA LYS A 3 -5.48 -15.15 11.33
C LYS A 3 -5.16 -13.74 10.84
N HIS A 4 -4.94 -12.80 11.76
CA HIS A 4 -4.34 -11.53 11.39
C HIS A 4 -2.94 -11.87 10.87
N GLY A 5 -2.63 -11.36 9.68
CA GLY A 5 -1.28 -11.42 9.13
C GLY A 5 -0.28 -10.90 10.15
N GLU A 6 0.94 -11.40 10.08
CA GLU A 6 2.07 -11.09 10.96
C GLU A 6 2.08 -9.59 11.38
N ASN A 7 2.47 -9.29 12.64
CA ASN A 7 2.60 -7.94 13.22
C ASN A 7 3.59 -7.06 12.42
N THR A 8 3.22 -6.73 11.19
CA THR A 8 4.06 -6.18 10.15
C THR A 8 3.51 -4.81 9.80
N VAL A 9 4.41 -3.84 9.86
CA VAL A 9 4.17 -2.48 9.40
C VAL A 9 4.92 -2.30 8.08
N VAL A 10 4.19 -1.89 7.05
CA VAL A 10 4.78 -1.52 5.76
C VAL A 10 4.93 -0.01 5.72
N LEU A 11 6.12 0.45 5.33
CA LEU A 11 6.40 1.87 5.15
C LEU A 11 6.55 2.20 3.66
N ILE A 12 5.72 3.12 3.16
CA ILE A 12 5.76 3.63 1.79
C ILE A 12 6.16 5.10 1.81
N THR A 13 7.36 5.42 1.35
CA THR A 13 7.94 6.78 1.42
C THR A 13 7.98 7.52 0.09
N ARG A 14 7.53 6.88 -1.01
CA ARG A 14 7.64 7.38 -2.38
C ARG A 14 6.34 7.16 -3.14
N ALA A 15 6.09 7.98 -4.16
CA ALA A 15 4.95 7.85 -5.06
C ALA A 15 5.14 6.70 -6.07
N GLY A 16 5.48 5.51 -5.58
CA GLY A 16 5.84 4.34 -6.37
C GLY A 16 6.84 3.44 -5.64
N MET A 17 7.27 2.36 -6.28
CA MET A 17 8.19 1.37 -5.71
C MET A 17 9.45 1.19 -6.57
N GLY A 18 10.59 0.97 -5.91
CA GLY A 18 11.87 0.71 -6.60
C GLY A 18 12.50 1.95 -7.23
N HIS A 19 13.64 1.78 -7.89
CA HIS A 19 14.37 2.85 -8.58
C HIS A 19 14.31 2.60 -10.10
N ALA A 20 13.32 3.22 -10.74
CA ALA A 20 13.03 3.08 -12.18
C ALA A 20 12.43 4.38 -12.74
N ASP A 21 12.02 4.40 -14.00
CA ASP A 21 11.20 5.48 -14.53
C ASP A 21 9.85 5.60 -13.77
N PRO A 22 9.22 6.79 -13.71
CA PRO A 22 8.04 7.02 -12.89
C PRO A 22 6.86 6.09 -13.21
N GLU A 23 6.65 5.77 -14.48
CA GLU A 23 5.55 4.89 -14.89
C GLU A 23 5.77 3.47 -14.36
N LEU A 24 6.98 2.95 -14.48
CA LEU A 24 7.33 1.65 -13.92
C LEU A 24 7.26 1.63 -12.39
N GLN A 25 7.68 2.69 -11.70
CA GLN A 25 7.56 2.76 -10.24
C GLN A 25 6.11 2.62 -9.77
N VAL A 26 5.15 3.24 -10.46
CA VAL A 26 3.71 3.13 -10.15
C VAL A 26 3.19 1.72 -10.45
N ARG A 27 3.57 1.14 -11.59
CA ARG A 27 3.19 -0.24 -11.94
C ARG A 27 3.71 -1.26 -10.93
N LEU A 28 4.92 -1.04 -10.41
CA LEU A 28 5.53 -1.93 -9.40
C LEU A 28 4.76 -1.90 -8.08
N ILE A 29 4.40 -0.73 -7.56
CA ILE A 29 3.63 -0.66 -6.31
C ILE A 29 2.23 -1.26 -6.47
N GLN A 30 1.55 -1.00 -7.60
CA GLN A 30 0.27 -1.64 -7.93
C GLN A 30 0.36 -3.16 -7.93
N THR A 31 1.41 -3.68 -8.59
CA THR A 31 1.64 -5.13 -8.68
C THR A 31 1.92 -5.71 -7.30
N TRP A 32 2.75 -5.05 -6.51
CA TRP A 32 3.07 -5.49 -5.16
C TRP A 32 1.83 -5.56 -4.26
N LEU A 33 0.97 -4.54 -4.27
CA LEU A 33 -0.30 -4.56 -3.52
C LEU A 33 -1.16 -5.76 -3.92
N LYS A 34 -1.32 -6.02 -5.23
CA LYS A 34 -2.10 -7.18 -5.71
C LYS A 34 -1.51 -8.51 -5.28
N VAL A 35 -0.17 -8.64 -5.29
CA VAL A 35 0.52 -9.86 -4.86
C VAL A 35 0.35 -10.10 -3.36
N VAL A 36 0.47 -9.06 -2.54
CA VAL A 36 0.27 -9.16 -1.09
C VAL A 36 -1.17 -9.54 -0.76
N GLU A 37 -2.16 -8.93 -1.45
CA GLU A 37 -3.58 -9.25 -1.34
C GLU A 37 -3.85 -10.72 -1.72
N ALA A 38 -3.35 -11.16 -2.88
CA ALA A 38 -3.56 -12.52 -3.40
C ALA A 38 -2.93 -13.61 -2.51
N ASN A 39 -1.81 -13.31 -1.85
CA ASN A 39 -1.15 -14.25 -0.94
C ASN A 39 -1.79 -14.27 0.46
N GLY A 40 -2.74 -13.37 0.77
CA GLY A 40 -3.37 -13.27 2.09
C GLY A 40 -2.42 -12.80 3.19
N HIS A 41 -1.30 -12.16 2.83
CA HIS A 41 -0.26 -11.69 3.76
C HIS A 41 -0.41 -10.19 4.01
N LEU A 42 -1.62 -9.73 4.30
CA LEU A 42 -1.88 -8.32 4.54
C LEU A 42 -1.15 -7.84 5.80
N PRO A 43 -0.51 -6.65 5.77
CA PRO A 43 0.08 -6.05 6.95
C PRO A 43 -1.00 -5.57 7.92
N GLU A 44 -0.63 -5.38 9.18
CA GLU A 44 -1.52 -4.75 10.17
C GLU A 44 -1.66 -3.24 9.91
N VAL A 45 -0.55 -2.61 9.48
CA VAL A 45 -0.48 -1.16 9.23
C VAL A 45 0.31 -0.86 7.97
N VAL A 46 -0.16 0.10 7.17
CA VAL A 46 0.62 0.76 6.12
C VAL A 46 0.79 2.23 6.47
N CYS A 47 2.04 2.66 6.65
CA CYS A 47 2.40 4.05 6.89
C CYS A 47 2.87 4.70 5.58
N PHE A 48 2.31 5.86 5.24
CA PHE A 48 2.69 6.66 4.08
C PHE A 48 3.41 7.93 4.54
N TYR A 49 4.66 8.09 4.10
CA TYR A 49 5.50 9.27 4.39
C TYR A 49 5.94 9.99 3.12
N ALA A 50 6.26 11.28 3.25
CA ALA A 50 6.77 12.12 2.17
C ALA A 50 5.90 12.00 0.91
N ASP A 51 6.49 11.65 -0.24
CA ASP A 51 5.74 11.48 -1.49
C ASP A 51 4.83 10.24 -1.49
N GLY A 52 5.00 9.32 -0.54
CA GLY A 52 4.14 8.14 -0.38
C GLY A 52 2.68 8.49 -0.15
N VAL A 53 2.38 9.63 0.50
CA VAL A 53 0.99 10.05 0.75
C VAL A 53 0.18 10.22 -0.53
N LYS A 54 0.85 10.52 -1.67
CA LYS A 54 0.22 10.66 -2.98
C LYS A 54 -0.40 9.36 -3.50
N LEU A 55 -0.01 8.21 -2.95
CA LEU A 55 -0.61 6.92 -3.29
C LEU A 55 -1.99 6.70 -2.63
N ALA A 56 -2.29 7.43 -1.56
CA ALA A 56 -3.50 7.24 -0.76
C ALA A 56 -4.53 8.39 -0.90
N VAL A 57 -4.37 9.28 -1.89
CA VAL A 57 -5.23 10.44 -2.11
C VAL A 57 -5.50 10.67 -3.60
N GLY A 58 -6.46 11.55 -3.90
CA GLY A 58 -6.74 12.02 -5.26
C GLY A 58 -7.21 10.91 -6.20
N ASP A 59 -6.64 10.89 -7.41
CA ASP A 59 -6.88 9.93 -8.49
C ASP A 59 -5.80 8.84 -8.56
N SER A 60 -5.12 8.57 -7.43
CA SER A 60 -4.07 7.57 -7.39
C SER A 60 -4.54 6.21 -7.91
N PRO A 61 -3.78 5.57 -8.81
CA PRO A 61 -4.26 4.37 -9.49
C PRO A 61 -4.11 3.11 -8.62
N VAL A 62 -3.76 3.25 -7.33
CA VAL A 62 -3.77 2.18 -6.31
C VAL A 62 -4.85 2.37 -5.25
N LEU A 63 -5.68 3.42 -5.37
CA LEU A 63 -6.60 3.80 -4.29
C LEU A 63 -7.63 2.70 -4.02
N GLU A 64 -8.09 2.00 -5.04
CA GLU A 64 -9.06 0.91 -4.89
C GLU A 64 -8.46 -0.32 -4.18
N GLU A 65 -7.21 -0.68 -4.45
CA GLU A 65 -6.46 -1.68 -3.69
C GLU A 65 -6.40 -1.30 -2.20
N LEU A 66 -6.02 -0.04 -1.89
CA LEU A 66 -5.91 0.45 -0.52
C LEU A 66 -7.27 0.45 0.21
N ARG A 67 -8.35 0.83 -0.47
CA ARG A 67 -9.72 0.75 0.09
C ARG A 67 -10.12 -0.68 0.44
N ARG A 68 -9.78 -1.66 -0.41
CA ARG A 68 -10.05 -3.08 -0.11
C ARG A 68 -9.27 -3.56 1.11
N TRP A 69 -8.01 -3.13 1.25
CA TRP A 69 -7.20 -3.45 2.42
C TRP A 69 -7.77 -2.84 3.70
N GLU A 70 -8.18 -1.57 3.66
CA GLU A 70 -8.83 -0.91 4.78
C GLU A 70 -10.13 -1.62 5.19
N ALA A 71 -10.95 -2.03 4.22
CA ALA A 71 -12.22 -2.74 4.46
C ALA A 71 -12.06 -4.09 5.17
N VAL A 72 -10.87 -4.71 5.11
CA VAL A 72 -10.56 -5.97 5.79
C VAL A 72 -9.69 -5.80 7.04
N GLY A 73 -9.49 -4.55 7.48
CA GLY A 73 -8.90 -4.22 8.78
C GLY A 73 -7.45 -3.73 8.74
N VAL A 74 -6.87 -3.48 7.56
CA VAL A 74 -5.53 -2.88 7.48
C VAL A 74 -5.60 -1.40 7.85
N HIS A 75 -4.80 -0.94 8.81
CA HIS A 75 -4.74 0.47 9.17
C HIS A 75 -3.88 1.26 8.19
N LEU A 76 -4.44 2.30 7.56
CA LEU A 76 -3.71 3.21 6.67
C LEU A 76 -3.40 4.52 7.41
N ILE A 77 -2.12 4.82 7.61
CA ILE A 77 -1.66 6.03 8.32
C ILE A 77 -0.91 6.93 7.35
N LEU A 78 -1.40 8.15 7.14
CA LEU A 78 -0.75 9.16 6.31
C LEU A 78 -0.08 10.21 7.20
N CYS A 79 1.18 10.58 6.92
CA CYS A 79 1.75 11.76 7.58
C CYS A 79 1.03 13.04 7.15
N LYS A 80 1.00 14.01 8.07
CA LYS A 80 0.46 15.35 7.82
C LYS A 80 1.43 16.21 7.02
#